data_AF-A0A1J4XPX8-F1
#
_entry.id   AF-A0A1J4XPX8-F1
#
_cell.length_a   1.000
_cell.length_b   1.000
_cell.length_c   1.000
_cell.angle_alpha   90.00
_cell.angle_beta   90.00
_cell.angle_gamma   90.00
#
_symmetry.space_group_name_H-M   'P 1'
#
loop_
_entity.id
_entity.type
_entity.pdbx_description
1 polymer ?
#
loop_
_entity_poly.entity_id
_entity_poly.type
_entity_poly.pdbx_seq_one_letter_code
_entity_poly.pdbx_strand_id
1 'polypeptide(L)'
;MLSKIPINLREIKKEDMDKEILRAGIIAELDAINLYEQMAAMTGNRLIKEVLLDIAKEEKTHVGEFQAMLLKEDKEQVEELEKGREEVDERKH
;
A
#
# COMPACT_ATOMS: atom_id res chain seq x y z
N MET A 1 -9.52 -7.32 4.67
CA MET A 1 -8.71 -8.51 4.34
C MET A 1 -8.97 -8.95 2.92
N LEU A 2 -7.96 -8.75 2.07
CA LEU A 2 -7.92 -9.33 0.73
C LEU A 2 -7.87 -10.85 0.84
N SER A 3 -9.01 -11.51 0.62
CA SER A 3 -9.05 -12.97 0.53
C SER A 3 -8.45 -13.50 -0.77
N LYS A 4 -8.36 -12.64 -1.79
CA LYS A 4 -7.71 -12.89 -3.09
C LYS A 4 -7.15 -11.59 -3.65
N ILE A 5 -5.96 -11.67 -4.24
CA ILE A 5 -5.38 -10.59 -5.04
C ILE A 5 -6.24 -10.45 -6.31
N PRO A 6 -6.83 -9.29 -6.60
CA PRO A 6 -7.77 -9.11 -7.71
C PRO A 6 -7.08 -8.95 -9.07
N ILE A 7 -5.97 -9.67 -9.31
CA ILE A 7 -5.24 -9.61 -10.57
C ILE A 7 -5.61 -10.83 -11.42
N ASN A 8 -6.31 -10.59 -12.53
CA ASN A 8 -6.46 -11.60 -13.58
C ASN A 8 -5.27 -11.53 -14.54
N LEU A 9 -4.20 -12.25 -14.18
CA LEU A 9 -2.94 -12.30 -14.95
C LEU A 9 -3.10 -12.77 -16.40
N ARG A 10 -4.24 -13.39 -16.76
CA ARG A 10 -4.52 -13.87 -18.13
C ARG A 10 -4.96 -12.75 -19.08
N GLU A 11 -5.39 -11.61 -18.55
CA GLU A 11 -5.98 -10.52 -19.33
C GLU A 11 -5.06 -9.28 -19.40
N ILE A 12 -3.90 -9.33 -18.73
CA ILE A 12 -2.95 -8.22 -18.64
C ILE A 12 -1.87 -8.36 -19.73
N LYS A 13 -1.58 -7.25 -20.42
CA LYS A 13 -0.43 -7.18 -21.34
C LYS A 13 0.85 -7.42 -20.56
N LYS A 14 1.79 -8.18 -21.13
CA LYS A 14 3.07 -8.48 -20.45
C LYS A 14 3.81 -7.22 -19.98
N GLU A 15 3.70 -6.14 -20.73
CA GLU A 15 4.34 -4.85 -20.44
C GLU A 15 3.76 -4.15 -19.20
N ASP A 16 2.52 -4.47 -18.81
CA ASP A 16 1.86 -3.89 -17.63
C ASP A 16 1.95 -4.81 -16.40
N MET A 17 2.47 -6.04 -16.58
CA MET A 17 2.46 -7.08 -15.54
C MET A 17 3.19 -6.64 -14.27
N ASP A 18 4.37 -6.04 -14.40
CA ASP A 18 5.18 -5.64 -13.25
C ASP A 18 4.51 -4.50 -12.48
N LYS A 19 3.89 -3.53 -13.18
CA LYS A 19 3.10 -2.46 -12.55
C LYS A 19 1.94 -3.03 -11.74
N GLU A 20 1.22 -4.00 -12.28
CA GLU A 20 0.10 -4.66 -11.58
C GLU A 20 0.59 -5.43 -10.34
N ILE A 21 1.70 -6.17 -10.44
CA ILE A 21 2.31 -6.86 -9.29
C ILE A 21 2.67 -5.86 -8.18
N LEU A 22 3.31 -4.74 -8.54
CA LEU A 22 3.72 -3.71 -7.59
C LEU A 22 2.50 -3.04 -6.93
N ARG A 23 1.45 -2.73 -7.69
CA ARG A 23 0.19 -2.19 -7.15
C ARG A 23 -0.48 -3.18 -6.21
N ALA A 24 -0.53 -4.46 -6.54
CA ALA A 24 -1.05 -5.48 -5.62
C ALA A 24 -0.21 -5.61 -4.35
N GLY A 25 1.12 -5.47 -4.45
CA GLY A 25 2.01 -5.37 -3.29
C GLY A 25 1.58 -4.24 -2.35
N ILE A 26 1.47 -3.01 -2.87
CA ILE A 26 1.01 -1.84 -2.10
C ILE A 26 -0.35 -2.10 -1.44
N ILE A 27 -1.30 -2.67 -2.19
CA ILE A 27 -2.65 -2.99 -1.69
C ILE A 27 -2.60 -4.01 -0.54
N ALA A 28 -1.76 -5.04 -0.65
CA ALA A 28 -1.59 -6.05 0.39
C ALA A 28 -1.00 -5.44 1.67
N GLU A 29 0.04 -4.61 1.54
CA GLU A 29 0.67 -3.98 2.70
C GLU A 29 -0.28 -2.99 3.40
N LEU A 30 -1.07 -2.22 2.66
CA LEU A 30 -2.07 -1.31 3.26
C LEU A 30 -3.19 -2.06 3.99
N ASP A 31 -3.62 -3.22 3.48
CA ASP A 31 -4.59 -4.08 4.17
C ASP A 31 -3.99 -4.69 5.46
N ALA A 32 -2.71 -5.07 5.43
CA ALA A 32 -1.97 -5.56 6.60
C ALA A 32 -1.82 -4.47 7.69
N ILE A 33 -1.42 -3.26 7.31
CA ILE A 33 -1.33 -2.10 8.22
C ILE A 33 -2.66 -1.89 8.94
N ASN A 34 -3.75 -1.77 8.18
CA ASN A 34 -5.08 -1.54 8.73
C ASN A 34 -5.50 -2.68 9.67
N LEU A 35 -5.24 -3.93 9.29
CA LEU A 35 -5.54 -5.10 10.10
C LEU A 35 -4.81 -5.07 11.44
N TYR A 36 -3.49 -4.89 11.41
CA TYR A 36 -2.67 -4.94 12.62
C TYR A 36 -2.98 -3.77 13.57
N GLU A 37 -3.18 -2.56 13.04
CA GLU A 37 -3.60 -1.41 13.86
C GLU A 37 -4.97 -1.62 14.51
N GLN A 38 -5.94 -2.22 13.79
CA GLN A 38 -7.25 -2.57 14.35
C GLN A 38 -7.14 -3.63 15.45
N MET A 39 -6.38 -4.71 15.23
CA MET A 39 -6.15 -5.75 16.24
C MET A 39 -5.44 -5.17 17.48
N ALA A 40 -4.48 -4.27 17.29
CA ALA A 40 -3.77 -3.58 18.36
C ALA A 40 -4.70 -2.68 19.20
N ALA A 41 -5.72 -2.09 18.57
CA ALA A 41 -6.75 -1.31 19.25
C ALA A 41 -7.74 -2.17 20.06
N MET A 42 -7.96 -3.43 19.65
CA MET A 42 -8.92 -4.34 20.30
C MET A 42 -8.32 -5.14 21.47
N THR A 43 -7.01 -5.42 21.45
CA THR A 43 -6.39 -6.27 22.47
C THR A 43 -6.16 -5.52 23.79
N GLY A 44 -6.45 -6.19 24.92
CA GLY A 44 -6.06 -5.71 26.25
C GLY A 44 -4.65 -6.13 26.69
N ASN A 45 -3.96 -6.99 25.92
CA ASN A 45 -2.62 -7.47 26.25
C ASN A 45 -1.55 -6.51 25.70
N ARG A 46 -0.75 -5.92 26.61
CA ARG A 46 0.28 -4.92 26.26
C ARG A 46 1.33 -5.46 25.28
N LEU A 47 1.82 -6.68 25.48
CA LEU A 47 2.85 -7.26 24.63
C LEU A 47 2.31 -7.50 23.21
N ILE A 48 1.09 -8.04 23.08
CA ILE A 48 0.45 -8.25 21.78
C ILE A 48 0.28 -6.91 21.06
N LYS A 49 -0.18 -5.88 21.77
CA LYS A 49 -0.34 -4.53 21.21
C LYS A 49 0.98 -3.97 20.68
N GLU A 50 2.06 -4.06 21.46
CA GLU A 50 3.38 -3.57 21.07
C GLU A 50 3.89 -4.27 19.81
N VAL A 51 3.80 -5.60 19.76
CA VAL A 51 4.21 -6.39 18.59
C VAL A 51 3.39 -6.05 17.35
N LEU A 52 2.07 -5.96 17.47
CA LEU A 52 1.21 -5.62 16.32
C LEU A 52 1.51 -4.23 15.76
N LEU A 53 1.78 -3.23 16.62
CA LEU A 53 2.12 -1.88 16.17
C LEU A 53 3.51 -1.81 15.54
N ASP A 54 4.46 -2.62 16.01
CA ASP A 54 5.79 -2.72 15.40
C ASP A 54 5.71 -3.37 14.01
N ILE A 55 4.98 -4.48 13.86
CA ILE A 55 4.72 -5.10 12.56
C ILE A 55 4.03 -4.11 11.62
N ALA A 56 2.96 -3.43 12.07
CA ALA A 56 2.27 -2.43 11.25
C ALA A 56 3.19 -1.28 10.78
N LYS A 57 4.22 -0.96 11.55
CA LYS A 57 5.23 0.05 11.19
C LYS A 57 6.20 -0.50 10.12
N GLU A 58 6.58 -1.77 10.20
CA GLU A 58 7.40 -2.42 9.17
C GLU A 58 6.65 -2.49 7.83
N GLU A 59 5.36 -2.82 7.83
CA GLU A 59 4.57 -2.87 6.59
C GLU A 59 4.46 -1.49 5.90
N LYS A 60 4.49 -0.38 6.66
CA LYS A 60 4.59 0.98 6.08
C LYS A 60 5.89 1.20 5.33
N THR A 61 6.97 0.53 5.72
CA THR A 61 8.24 0.53 4.99
C THR A 61 8.09 -0.26 3.70
N HIS A 62 7.45 -1.44 3.75
CA HIS A 62 7.18 -2.25 2.55
C HIS A 62 6.30 -1.53 1.53
N VAL A 63 5.29 -0.76 1.96
CA VAL A 63 4.54 0.17 1.07
C VAL A 63 5.51 1.08 0.32
N GLY A 64 6.48 1.67 1.03
CA GLY A 64 7.49 2.54 0.44
C GLY A 64 8.40 1.82 -0.57
N GLU A 65 8.79 0.57 -0.30
CA GLU A 65 9.61 -0.23 -1.22
C GLU A 65 8.87 -0.52 -2.54
N PHE A 66 7.62 -0.98 -2.45
CA PHE A 66 6.80 -1.22 -3.64
C PHE A 66 6.51 0.06 -4.41
N GLN A 67 6.18 1.15 -3.71
CA GLN A 67 5.93 2.44 -4.33
C GLN A 67 7.18 2.96 -5.06
N ALA A 68 8.37 2.86 -4.45
CA ALA A 68 9.62 3.29 -5.07
C ALA A 68 9.94 2.51 -6.36
N MET A 69 9.60 1.22 -6.42
CA MET A 69 9.70 0.43 -7.66
C MET A 69 8.62 0.84 -8.68
N LEU A 70 7.37 1.04 -8.25
CA LEU A 70 6.27 1.42 -9.14
C LEU A 70 6.56 2.73 -9.87
N LEU A 71 7.11 3.73 -9.17
CA LEU A 71 7.43 5.03 -9.77
C LEU A 71 8.58 4.98 -10.77
N LYS A 72 9.39 3.91 -10.78
CA LYS A 72 10.39 3.69 -11.84
C LYS A 72 9.75 3.14 -13.12
N GLU A 73 8.70 2.32 -12.97
CA GLU A 73 8.01 1.65 -14.08
C GLU A 73 6.86 2.47 -14.66
N ASP A 74 6.24 3.35 -13.87
CA ASP A 74 5.02 4.07 -14.22
C ASP A 74 5.18 5.60 -14.10
N LYS A 75 5.49 6.25 -15.23
CA LYS A 75 5.66 7.71 -15.30
C LYS A 75 4.35 8.47 -15.08
N GLU A 76 3.23 7.94 -15.56
CA GLU A 76 1.91 8.56 -15.35
C GLU A 76 1.56 8.55 -13.86
N GLN A 77 1.92 7.49 -13.13
CA GLN A 77 1.75 7.44 -11.67
C GLN A 77 2.55 8.53 -10.94
N VAL A 78 3.75 8.90 -11.43
CA VAL A 78 4.55 10.00 -10.86
C VAL A 78 3.85 11.35 -11.05
N GLU A 79 3.41 11.65 -12.27
CA GLU A 79 2.67 12.88 -12.59
C GLU A 79 1.36 12.96 -11.78
N GLU A 80 0.64 11.84 -11.74
CA GLU A 80 -0.52 11.54 -10.88
C GLU A 80 -0.36 11.97 -9.42
N LEU A 81 0.74 11.53 -8.80
CA LEU A 81 0.98 11.78 -7.37
C LEU A 81 1.27 13.25 -7.07
N GLU A 82 2.02 13.94 -7.93
CA GLU A 82 2.31 15.36 -7.75
C GLU A 82 1.04 16.21 -7.90
N LYS A 83 0.25 15.97 -8.96
CA LYS A 83 -1.03 16.66 -9.15
C LYS A 83 -2.02 16.39 -8.02
N GLY A 84 -2.11 15.14 -7.55
CA GLY A 84 -2.95 14.80 -6.41
C GLY A 84 -2.54 15.54 -5.13
N ARG A 85 -1.24 15.79 -4.94
CA ARG A 85 -0.74 16.62 -3.84
C ARG A 85 -1.16 18.08 -4.00
N GLU A 86 -1.01 18.65 -5.19
CA GLU A 86 -1.44 20.02 -5.50
C GLU A 86 -2.96 20.19 -5.23
N GLU A 87 -3.79 19.25 -5.71
CA GLU A 87 -5.25 19.29 -5.48
C GLU A 87 -5.64 19.28 -3.98
N VAL A 88 -4.88 18.58 -3.13
CA VAL A 88 -5.12 18.59 -1.68
C VAL A 88 -4.72 19.91 -1.05
N ASP A 89 -3.64 20.53 -1.51
CA ASP A 89 -3.17 21.82 -0.99
C ASP A 89 -4.11 22.97 -1.41
N GLU A 90 -4.66 22.94 -2.62
CA GLU A 90 -5.69 23.89 -3.07
C GLU A 90 -6.97 23.82 -2.23
N ARG A 91 -7.39 22.61 -1.80
CA ARG A 91 -8.60 22.41 -0.97
C ARG A 91 -8.47 22.90 0.48
N LYS A 92 -7.28 23.31 0.92
CA LYS A 92 -7.05 23.86 2.27
C LYS A 92 -7.35 25.37 2.35
N HIS A 93 -7.78 25.99 1.25
CA HIS A 93 -8.15 27.40 1.12
C HIS A 93 -9.66 27.57 0.90
#